data_AF-A0A0K1EAY4-F1
#
_entry.id   AF-A0A0K1EAY4-F1
#
_cell.length_a   1.000
_cell.length_b   1.000
_cell.length_c   1.000
_cell.angle_alpha   90.00
_cell.angle_beta   90.00
_cell.angle_gamma   90.00
#
_symmetry.space_group_name_H-M   'P 1'
#
loop_
_entity.id
_entity.type
_entity.pdbx_description
1 polymer ?
#
loop_
_entity_poly.entity_id
_entity_poly.type
_entity_poly.pdbx_seq_one_letter_code
_entity_poly.pdbx_strand_id
1 'polypeptide(L)'
;MRGTAVFFFSGLIALVCGCVVNADDGIIGDDGVESEVLEVAQPVTALKGIILIDRTGSMLTTRSTGRSRCRDARTMAQTKVTEFFSKYDGGGLAIWTFNGAGVTKLTNGYVGAAEASAAIDALSPDGCTGGTPLADAICAAADELNDLKGPPTTPNLLTILTDGADNMSTGPCRGVASGGISNPLSWQFKARSRISPYFPHVQVNAQFWTGNQFINLRSPTGPSVPQASSSLLPMAPPTCTTLEQCESEFFLALTSDTGGTYDRVQDNNVAFPCSYGACPTPQFETIDW
;
A
#
# COMPACT_ATOMS: atom_id res chain seq x y z
N MET A 1 -31.68 -42.96 19.24
CA MET A 1 -32.03 -42.39 17.93
C MET A 1 -31.11 -41.21 17.68
N ARG A 2 -30.41 -41.21 16.53
CA ARG A 2 -29.54 -40.15 15.95
C ARG A 2 -28.34 -39.73 16.82
N GLY A 3 -27.07 -39.98 16.49
CA GLY A 3 -26.42 -40.19 15.20
C GLY A 3 -25.42 -39.05 14.97
N THR A 4 -24.28 -39.10 15.67
CA THR A 4 -23.18 -38.14 15.55
C THR A 4 -22.21 -38.64 14.48
N ALA A 5 -22.02 -37.88 13.40
CA ALA A 5 -20.97 -38.13 12.41
C ALA A 5 -19.89 -37.06 12.58
N VAL A 6 -18.72 -37.49 13.05
CA VAL A 6 -17.48 -36.70 13.07
C VAL A 6 -16.65 -37.15 11.88
N PHE A 7 -16.41 -36.27 10.92
CA PHE A 7 -15.50 -36.52 9.81
C PHE A 7 -14.11 -35.97 10.18
N PHE A 8 -13.15 -36.86 10.41
CA PHE A 8 -11.73 -36.55 10.42
C PHE A 8 -11.17 -36.81 9.02
N PHE A 9 -10.63 -35.78 8.37
CA PHE A 9 -9.70 -35.96 7.27
C PHE A 9 -8.28 -35.73 7.80
N SER A 10 -7.57 -36.84 8.05
CA SER A 10 -6.12 -36.84 8.17
C SER A 10 -5.54 -37.08 6.77
N GLY A 11 -4.96 -36.04 6.18
CA GLY A 11 -4.15 -36.13 4.97
C GLY A 11 -2.72 -35.71 5.30
N LEU A 12 -1.94 -36.66 5.80
CA LEU A 12 -0.48 -36.53 5.92
C LEU A 12 0.12 -36.98 4.59
N ILE A 13 0.61 -36.05 3.76
CA ILE A 13 1.43 -36.38 2.60
C ILE A 13 2.86 -35.99 2.94
N ALA A 14 3.66 -37.01 3.26
CA ALA A 14 5.10 -36.95 3.15
C ALA A 14 5.49 -37.42 1.75
N LEU A 15 6.30 -36.66 1.03
CA LEU A 15 7.15 -37.22 0.00
C LEU A 15 8.54 -36.61 0.09
N VAL A 16 9.46 -37.45 0.56
CA VAL A 16 10.91 -37.30 0.48
C VAL A 16 11.31 -37.58 -0.97
N CYS A 17 12.16 -36.75 -1.56
CA CYS A 17 13.03 -37.21 -2.63
C CYS A 17 14.40 -36.57 -2.48
N GLY A 18 15.36 -37.36 -2.03
CA GLY A 18 16.77 -37.02 -2.04
C GLY A 18 17.37 -37.41 -3.38
N CYS A 19 18.16 -36.51 -3.99
CA CYS A 19 19.05 -36.87 -5.07
C CYS A 19 20.46 -37.03 -4.51
N VAL A 20 20.85 -38.30 -4.34
CA VAL A 20 22.24 -38.73 -4.20
C VAL A 20 22.86 -38.62 -5.59
N VAL A 21 23.87 -37.76 -5.74
CA VAL A 21 24.72 -37.76 -6.94
C VAL A 21 25.82 -38.79 -6.73
N ASN A 22 25.72 -39.93 -7.40
CA ASN A 22 26.86 -40.83 -7.58
C ASN A 22 27.62 -40.42 -8.85
N ALA A 23 28.93 -40.34 -8.69
CA ALA A 23 29.87 -40.22 -9.78
C ALA A 23 30.11 -41.58 -10.45
N ASP A 24 30.59 -41.48 -11.69
CA ASP A 24 31.32 -42.44 -12.51
C ASP A 24 30.62 -43.30 -13.58
N ASP A 25 31.39 -43.34 -14.68
CA ASP A 25 31.49 -44.28 -15.78
C ASP A 25 30.40 -44.31 -16.85
N GLY A 26 30.81 -43.87 -18.05
CA GLY A 26 30.00 -43.93 -19.25
C GLY A 26 29.74 -45.34 -19.74
N ILE A 27 28.67 -45.49 -20.53
CA ILE A 27 28.54 -46.27 -21.76
C ILE A 27 27.09 -46.11 -22.25
N ILE A 28 26.97 -45.65 -23.49
CA ILE A 28 26.00 -45.96 -24.56
C ILE A 28 24.61 -46.47 -24.16
N GLY A 29 23.60 -45.68 -24.56
CA GLY A 29 22.30 -46.15 -25.06
C GLY A 29 21.23 -46.33 -23.99
N ASP A 30 20.37 -45.32 -23.83
CA ASP A 30 19.10 -45.53 -23.14
C ASP A 30 18.03 -44.56 -23.67
N ASP A 31 16.84 -45.11 -23.78
CA ASP A 31 15.72 -44.62 -24.57
C ASP A 31 15.04 -43.49 -23.81
N GLY A 32 14.91 -42.33 -24.46
CA GLY A 32 14.41 -41.09 -23.85
C GLY A 32 13.01 -41.23 -23.26
N VAL A 33 12.93 -41.58 -21.98
CA VAL A 33 11.73 -41.41 -21.17
C VAL A 33 11.78 -39.99 -20.61
N GLU A 34 11.12 -39.07 -21.30
CA GLU A 34 10.84 -37.74 -20.75
C GLU A 34 9.95 -37.92 -19.52
N SER A 35 10.59 -37.90 -18.35
CA SER A 35 9.90 -37.91 -17.08
C SER A 35 9.18 -36.58 -16.93
N GLU A 36 7.90 -36.53 -17.32
CA GLU A 36 7.00 -35.42 -17.02
C GLU A 36 6.90 -35.30 -15.50
N VAL A 37 7.73 -34.42 -14.92
CA VAL A 37 7.60 -34.01 -13.53
C VAL A 37 6.31 -33.21 -13.44
N LEU A 38 5.26 -33.84 -12.92
CA LEU A 38 3.97 -33.21 -12.64
C LEU A 38 4.18 -32.18 -11.52
N GLU A 39 4.48 -30.93 -11.90
CA GLU A 39 4.57 -29.82 -10.95
C GLU A 39 3.18 -29.60 -10.35
N VAL A 40 3.00 -30.03 -9.10
CA VAL A 40 1.78 -29.78 -8.35
C VAL A 40 1.77 -28.28 -8.05
N ALA A 41 1.03 -27.52 -8.86
CA ALA A 41 0.79 -26.10 -8.65
C ALA A 41 0.26 -25.90 -7.22
N GLN A 42 1.11 -25.36 -6.35
CA GLN A 42 0.68 -24.98 -5.01
C GLN A 42 -0.44 -23.94 -5.15
N PRO A 43 -1.53 -24.03 -4.37
CA PRO A 43 -2.58 -23.03 -4.42
C PRO A 43 -1.96 -21.66 -4.13
N VAL A 44 -1.95 -20.79 -5.14
CA VAL A 44 -1.48 -19.41 -4.99
C VAL A 44 -2.38 -18.79 -3.93
N THR A 45 -1.80 -18.42 -2.79
CA THR A 45 -2.58 -17.82 -1.70
C THR A 45 -3.19 -16.53 -2.24
N ALA A 46 -4.52 -16.46 -2.25
CA ALA A 46 -5.26 -15.32 -2.79
C ALA A 46 -4.84 -14.03 -2.08
N LEU A 47 -4.19 -13.13 -2.82
CA LEU A 47 -3.67 -11.86 -2.32
C LEU A 47 -4.80 -11.00 -1.75
N LYS A 48 -4.53 -10.38 -0.59
CA LYS A 48 -5.48 -9.51 0.11
C LYS A 48 -5.01 -8.07 0.08
N GLY A 49 -5.96 -7.14 0.03
CA GLY A 49 -5.64 -5.72 0.12
C GLY A 49 -6.70 -4.89 0.82
N ILE A 50 -6.30 -3.70 1.25
CA ILE A 50 -7.17 -2.68 1.81
C ILE A 50 -7.03 -1.42 0.96
N ILE A 51 -8.16 -0.84 0.55
CA ILE A 51 -8.20 0.54 0.05
C ILE A 51 -8.71 1.42 1.18
N LEU A 52 -7.86 2.30 1.67
CA LEU A 52 -8.12 3.23 2.75
C LEU A 52 -8.37 4.64 2.18
N ILE A 53 -9.61 5.10 2.27
CA ILE A 53 -10.08 6.34 1.64
C ILE A 53 -10.28 7.43 2.71
N ASP A 54 -9.60 8.55 2.55
CA ASP A 54 -9.80 9.74 3.35
C ASP A 54 -11.17 10.36 3.08
N ARG A 55 -11.98 10.50 4.14
CA ARG A 55 -13.32 11.07 4.08
C ARG A 55 -13.46 12.35 4.91
N THR A 56 -12.36 13.06 5.14
CA THR A 56 -12.27 14.19 6.07
C THR A 56 -12.58 15.53 5.38
N GLY A 57 -12.82 16.58 6.16
CA GLY A 57 -13.23 17.88 5.62
C GLY A 57 -12.22 18.53 4.66
N SER A 58 -10.92 18.28 4.82
CA SER A 58 -9.86 18.81 3.93
C SER A 58 -10.01 18.31 2.49
N MET A 59 -10.50 17.08 2.34
CA MET A 59 -10.79 16.46 1.04
C MET A 59 -11.92 17.18 0.25
N LEU A 60 -12.68 18.09 0.86
CA LEU A 60 -13.64 18.94 0.13
C LEU A 60 -12.97 20.06 -0.68
N THR A 61 -11.65 20.22 -0.59
CA THR A 61 -10.92 21.20 -1.39
C THR A 61 -11.15 20.94 -2.88
N THR A 62 -11.67 21.96 -3.57
CA THR A 62 -11.97 21.91 -5.01
C THR A 62 -10.70 22.14 -5.81
N ARG A 63 -10.47 21.25 -6.78
CA ARG A 63 -9.33 21.27 -7.70
C ARG A 63 -9.65 22.12 -8.93
N SER A 64 -8.65 22.42 -9.75
CA SER A 64 -8.81 23.17 -11.01
C SER A 64 -9.76 22.49 -12.02
N THR A 65 -10.01 21.19 -11.85
CA THR A 65 -10.99 20.42 -12.62
C THR A 65 -12.45 20.67 -12.21
N GLY A 66 -12.69 21.45 -11.15
CA GLY A 66 -14.02 21.68 -10.56
C GLY A 66 -14.53 20.52 -9.70
N ARG A 67 -13.71 19.46 -9.50
CA ARG A 67 -14.01 18.33 -8.63
C ARG A 67 -13.30 18.48 -7.28
N SER A 68 -13.90 17.98 -6.21
CA SER A 68 -13.24 17.89 -4.91
C SER A 68 -12.22 16.74 -4.89
N ARG A 69 -11.21 16.83 -4.02
CA ARG A 69 -10.30 15.70 -3.75
C ARG A 69 -11.07 14.46 -3.28
N CYS A 70 -12.14 14.64 -2.49
CA CYS A 70 -13.05 13.61 -2.02
C CYS A 70 -13.67 12.80 -3.17
N ARG A 71 -14.20 13.51 -4.17
CA ARG A 71 -14.79 12.92 -5.36
C ARG A 71 -13.74 12.21 -6.20
N ASP A 72 -12.54 12.76 -6.29
CA ASP A 72 -11.44 12.16 -7.03
C ASP A 72 -10.92 10.90 -6.35
N ALA A 73 -10.77 10.90 -5.02
CA ALA A 73 -10.40 9.72 -4.25
C ALA A 73 -11.40 8.57 -4.44
N ARG A 74 -12.71 8.85 -4.48
CA ARG A 74 -13.74 7.84 -4.82
C ARG A 74 -13.53 7.27 -6.24
N THR A 75 -13.29 8.12 -7.23
CA THR A 75 -13.03 7.67 -8.61
C THR A 75 -11.76 6.81 -8.68
N MET A 76 -10.70 7.23 -7.99
CA MET A 76 -9.42 6.51 -7.98
C MET A 76 -9.54 5.18 -7.24
N ALA A 77 -10.33 5.09 -6.18
CA ALA A 77 -10.63 3.83 -5.53
C ALA A 77 -11.26 2.82 -6.52
N GLN A 78 -12.21 3.25 -7.37
CA GLN A 78 -12.79 2.36 -8.41
C GLN A 78 -11.74 1.87 -9.42
N THR A 79 -10.86 2.77 -9.86
CA THR A 79 -9.74 2.40 -10.73
C THR A 79 -8.84 1.36 -10.04
N LYS A 80 -8.52 1.55 -8.75
CA LYS A 80 -7.68 0.63 -7.98
C LYS A 80 -8.33 -0.74 -7.76
N VAL A 81 -9.65 -0.82 -7.59
CA VAL A 81 -10.39 -2.09 -7.59
C VAL A 81 -10.21 -2.81 -8.93
N THR A 82 -10.43 -2.11 -10.04
CA THR A 82 -10.30 -2.68 -11.39
C THR A 82 -8.87 -3.18 -11.65
N GLU A 83 -7.86 -2.37 -11.35
CA GLU A 83 -6.44 -2.73 -11.48
C GLU A 83 -6.10 -3.97 -10.63
N PHE A 84 -6.52 -4.00 -9.37
CA PHE A 84 -6.26 -5.11 -8.46
C PHE A 84 -6.79 -6.43 -9.02
N PHE A 85 -8.08 -6.50 -9.38
CA PHE A 85 -8.69 -7.74 -9.85
C PHE A 85 -8.26 -8.12 -11.28
N SER A 86 -7.73 -7.18 -12.07
CA SER A 86 -7.09 -7.51 -13.35
C SER A 86 -5.76 -8.24 -13.18
N LYS A 87 -5.06 -8.00 -12.06
CA LYS A 87 -3.74 -8.57 -11.78
C LYS A 87 -3.79 -9.78 -10.85
N TYR A 88 -4.73 -9.80 -9.91
CA TYR A 88 -4.83 -10.80 -8.85
C TYR A 88 -6.21 -11.48 -8.90
N ASP A 89 -6.39 -12.36 -9.87
CA ASP A 89 -7.60 -13.16 -9.96
C ASP A 89 -7.77 -14.02 -8.70
N GLY A 90 -8.99 -14.12 -8.19
CA GLY A 90 -9.31 -14.77 -6.91
C GLY A 90 -8.84 -14.03 -5.64
N GLY A 91 -8.21 -12.85 -5.76
CA GLY A 91 -7.84 -11.98 -4.63
C GLY A 91 -9.04 -11.43 -3.85
N GLY A 92 -8.80 -10.64 -2.81
CA GLY A 92 -9.88 -9.95 -2.08
C GLY A 92 -9.49 -8.57 -1.56
N LEU A 93 -10.41 -7.62 -1.67
CA LEU A 93 -10.22 -6.26 -1.16
C LEU A 93 -11.17 -5.95 -0.01
N ALA A 94 -10.67 -5.28 1.02
CA ALA A 94 -11.50 -4.59 2.00
C ALA A 94 -11.51 -3.09 1.71
N ILE A 95 -12.69 -2.44 1.78
CA ILE A 95 -12.82 -1.00 1.53
C ILE A 95 -13.06 -0.30 2.85
N TRP A 96 -12.13 0.57 3.23
CA TRP A 96 -12.15 1.28 4.49
C TRP A 96 -12.16 2.78 4.24
N THR A 97 -12.81 3.52 5.12
CA THR A 97 -12.76 4.98 5.15
C THR A 97 -12.29 5.45 6.51
N PHE A 98 -11.76 6.67 6.59
CA PHE A 98 -11.52 7.31 7.88
C PHE A 98 -11.97 8.76 7.86
N ASN A 99 -12.60 9.18 8.95
CA ASN A 99 -12.94 10.56 9.25
C ASN A 99 -13.39 10.71 10.70
N GLY A 100 -13.36 11.95 11.21
CA GLY A 100 -13.79 12.26 12.57
C GLY A 100 -12.95 11.51 13.61
N ALA A 101 -13.54 10.49 14.23
CA ALA A 101 -12.97 9.77 15.36
C ALA A 101 -12.25 8.47 15.01
N GLY A 102 -12.30 7.98 13.76
CA GLY A 102 -11.59 6.76 13.41
C GLY A 102 -11.90 6.17 12.04
N VAL A 103 -11.66 4.87 11.93
CA VAL A 103 -11.85 4.06 10.72
C VAL A 103 -13.24 3.44 10.70
N THR A 104 -13.85 3.42 9.51
CA THR A 104 -15.07 2.65 9.22
C THR A 104 -14.76 1.62 8.13
N LYS A 105 -15.05 0.33 8.40
CA LYS A 105 -14.96 -0.74 7.41
C LYS A 105 -16.26 -0.78 6.61
N LEU A 106 -16.22 -0.49 5.30
CA LEU A 106 -17.42 -0.48 4.44
C LEU A 106 -17.79 -1.88 3.94
N THR A 107 -16.82 -2.78 3.85
CA THR A 107 -17.02 -4.19 3.49
C THR A 107 -16.87 -5.07 4.73
N ASN A 108 -17.55 -6.22 4.75
CA ASN A 108 -17.40 -7.20 5.83
C ASN A 108 -16.19 -8.11 5.59
N GLY A 109 -14.98 -7.53 5.68
CA GLY A 109 -13.72 -8.19 5.37
C GLY A 109 -13.31 -8.04 3.91
N TYR A 110 -12.62 -9.05 3.38
CA TYR A 110 -12.07 -9.06 2.02
C TYR A 110 -13.06 -9.68 1.04
N VAL A 111 -13.54 -8.86 0.10
CA VAL A 111 -14.62 -9.20 -0.82
C VAL A 111 -14.12 -9.15 -2.27
N GLY A 112 -14.93 -9.67 -3.20
CA GLY A 112 -14.64 -9.62 -4.64
C GLY A 112 -14.91 -8.25 -5.27
N ALA A 113 -14.55 -8.10 -6.54
CA ALA A 113 -14.61 -6.83 -7.29
C ALA A 113 -15.98 -6.14 -7.20
N ALA A 114 -17.07 -6.88 -7.43
CA ALA A 114 -18.41 -6.32 -7.47
C ALA A 114 -18.84 -5.69 -6.13
N GLU A 115 -18.57 -6.38 -5.02
CA GLU A 115 -18.93 -5.88 -3.69
C GLU A 115 -18.01 -4.72 -3.25
N ALA A 116 -16.70 -4.81 -3.56
CA ALA A 116 -15.77 -3.72 -3.31
C ALA A 116 -16.18 -2.44 -4.07
N SER A 117 -16.49 -2.56 -5.37
CA SER A 117 -17.00 -1.44 -6.17
C SER A 117 -18.33 -0.91 -5.66
N ALA A 118 -19.26 -1.77 -5.26
CA ALA A 118 -20.55 -1.34 -4.69
C ALA A 118 -20.37 -0.56 -3.39
N ALA A 119 -19.45 -0.98 -2.51
CA ALA A 119 -19.13 -0.26 -1.28
C ALA A 119 -18.57 1.14 -1.53
N ILE A 120 -17.70 1.30 -2.53
CA ILE A 120 -17.18 2.60 -2.96
C ILE A 120 -18.30 3.44 -3.60
N ASP A 121 -19.17 2.83 -4.40
CA ASP A 121 -20.22 3.56 -5.09
C ASP A 121 -21.30 4.11 -4.17
N ALA A 122 -21.55 3.44 -3.04
CA ALA A 122 -22.44 3.89 -1.99
C ALA A 122 -21.96 5.16 -1.26
N LEU A 123 -20.67 5.52 -1.39
CA LEU A 123 -20.14 6.76 -0.82
C LEU A 123 -20.63 7.99 -1.60
N SER A 124 -21.12 9.00 -0.89
CA SER A 124 -21.41 10.31 -1.49
C SER A 124 -20.13 10.92 -2.10
N PRO A 125 -20.13 11.39 -3.35
CA PRO A 125 -18.94 11.92 -4.01
C PRO A 125 -18.30 13.11 -3.27
N ASP A 126 -19.10 13.99 -2.68
CA ASP A 126 -18.64 15.17 -1.92
C ASP A 126 -19.10 15.10 -0.46
N GLY A 127 -19.29 13.89 0.07
CA GLY A 127 -19.72 13.65 1.45
C GLY A 127 -18.56 13.52 2.43
N CYS A 128 -17.46 14.24 2.21
CA CYS A 128 -16.32 14.23 3.13
C CYS A 128 -16.51 15.29 4.23
N THR A 129 -16.19 14.95 5.49
CA THR A 129 -16.44 15.80 6.66
C THR A 129 -15.68 15.31 7.89
N GLY A 130 -15.51 16.18 8.88
CA GLY A 130 -14.82 15.87 10.15
C GLY A 130 -13.30 16.05 10.06
N GLY A 131 -12.61 15.85 11.19
CA GLY A 131 -11.14 15.88 11.23
C GLY A 131 -10.52 14.55 10.81
N THR A 132 -9.20 14.52 10.78
CA THR A 132 -8.38 13.52 10.09
C THR A 132 -7.61 12.64 11.09
N PRO A 133 -8.09 11.42 11.37
CA PRO A 133 -7.38 10.41 12.17
C PRO A 133 -6.50 9.51 11.27
N LEU A 134 -5.68 10.12 10.42
CA LEU A 134 -4.88 9.43 9.41
C LEU A 134 -3.87 8.46 10.02
N ALA A 135 -3.14 8.87 11.07
CA ALA A 135 -2.12 8.04 11.67
C ALA A 135 -2.71 6.75 12.27
N ASP A 136 -3.84 6.87 12.97
CA ASP A 136 -4.57 5.71 13.48
C ASP A 136 -5.12 4.84 12.35
N ALA A 137 -5.60 5.44 11.26
CA ALA A 137 -6.16 4.72 10.14
C ALA A 137 -5.12 3.86 9.40
N ILE A 138 -3.93 4.42 9.14
CA ILE A 138 -2.82 3.69 8.52
C ILE A 138 -2.40 2.53 9.44
N CYS A 139 -2.22 2.79 10.73
CA CYS A 139 -1.80 1.76 11.68
C CYS A 139 -2.82 0.62 11.82
N ALA A 140 -4.11 0.94 11.89
CA ALA A 140 -5.17 -0.06 11.95
C ALA A 140 -5.21 -0.93 10.67
N ALA A 141 -5.05 -0.32 9.50
CA ALA A 141 -5.04 -1.06 8.23
C ALA A 141 -3.80 -1.97 8.11
N ALA A 142 -2.63 -1.47 8.51
CA ALA A 142 -1.40 -2.26 8.49
C ALA A 142 -1.42 -3.42 9.49
N ASP A 143 -1.95 -3.21 10.70
CA ASP A 143 -2.12 -4.27 11.69
C ASP A 143 -3.04 -5.39 11.13
N GLU A 144 -4.17 -5.04 10.50
CA GLU A 144 -5.08 -6.03 9.87
C GLU A 144 -4.40 -6.83 8.75
N LEU A 145 -3.63 -6.17 7.87
CA LEU A 145 -2.92 -6.87 6.79
C LEU A 145 -1.80 -7.77 7.31
N ASN A 146 -1.14 -7.37 8.40
CA ASN A 146 -0.11 -8.16 9.06
C ASN A 146 -0.67 -9.41 9.75
N ASP A 147 -1.89 -9.35 10.29
CA ASP A 147 -2.54 -10.50 10.92
C ASP A 147 -2.84 -11.64 9.94
N LEU A 148 -2.97 -11.33 8.65
CA LEU A 148 -3.12 -12.34 7.60
C LEU A 148 -1.84 -13.13 7.30
N LYS A 149 -0.66 -12.64 7.74
CA LYS A 149 0.65 -13.27 7.51
C LYS A 149 0.87 -13.71 6.06
N GLY A 150 0.57 -12.82 5.10
CA GLY A 150 0.85 -13.08 3.69
C GLY A 150 2.31 -13.51 3.47
N PRO A 151 2.61 -14.43 2.55
CA PRO A 151 3.99 -14.85 2.31
C PRO A 151 4.81 -13.63 1.83
N PRO A 152 6.10 -13.51 2.23
CA PRO A 152 6.93 -12.37 1.84
C PRO A 152 7.06 -12.15 0.32
N THR A 153 6.86 -13.21 -0.47
CA THR A 153 6.93 -13.18 -1.94
C THR A 153 5.70 -12.55 -2.59
N THR A 154 4.62 -12.37 -1.84
CA THR A 154 3.34 -11.87 -2.36
C THR A 154 2.68 -11.01 -1.27
N PRO A 155 3.26 -9.82 -0.99
CA PRO A 155 2.83 -8.98 0.11
C PRO A 155 1.39 -8.50 -0.10
N ASN A 156 0.63 -8.41 0.98
CA ASN A 156 -0.69 -7.81 0.97
C ASN A 156 -0.61 -6.33 0.60
N LEU A 157 -1.66 -5.78 -0.02
CA LEU A 157 -1.64 -4.42 -0.54
C LEU A 157 -2.39 -3.45 0.36
N LEU A 158 -1.74 -2.36 0.79
CA LEU A 158 -2.40 -1.22 1.40
C LEU A 158 -2.38 -0.05 0.42
N THR A 159 -3.55 0.38 -0.08
CA THR A 159 -3.67 1.58 -0.90
C THR A 159 -4.28 2.71 -0.09
N ILE A 160 -3.58 3.83 0.03
CA ILE A 160 -4.00 4.99 0.82
C ILE A 160 -4.34 6.14 -0.13
N LEU A 161 -5.53 6.72 0.01
CA LEU A 161 -5.99 7.87 -0.77
C LEU A 161 -6.29 9.03 0.20
N THR A 162 -5.42 10.05 0.29
CA THR A 162 -5.52 11.10 1.33
C THR A 162 -4.85 12.41 0.91
N ASP A 163 -5.22 13.51 1.55
CA ASP A 163 -4.48 14.78 1.48
C ASP A 163 -3.64 15.08 2.73
N GLY A 164 -3.49 14.10 3.62
CA GLY A 164 -2.64 14.20 4.80
C GLY A 164 -3.34 14.86 5.98
N ALA A 165 -2.61 15.76 6.63
CA ALA A 165 -3.06 16.63 7.71
C ALA A 165 -3.68 15.90 8.94
N ASP A 166 -3.00 14.88 9.46
CA ASP A 166 -3.44 14.23 10.71
C ASP A 166 -3.64 15.26 11.84
N ASN A 167 -4.85 15.32 12.38
CA ASN A 167 -5.21 16.25 13.44
C ASN A 167 -6.20 15.68 14.47
N MET A 168 -6.64 14.42 14.29
CA MET A 168 -7.62 13.76 15.15
C MET A 168 -7.23 12.35 15.60
N SER A 169 -6.03 11.86 15.26
CA SER A 169 -5.58 10.57 15.81
C SER A 169 -5.48 10.62 17.33
N THR A 170 -5.92 9.55 18.00
CA THR A 170 -5.94 9.37 19.45
C THR A 170 -5.23 8.10 19.91
N GLY A 171 -4.91 7.20 19.00
CA GLY A 171 -4.30 5.91 19.26
C GLY A 171 -2.76 5.94 19.38
N PRO A 172 -2.12 4.76 19.33
CA PRO A 172 -0.68 4.61 19.55
C PRO A 172 0.18 5.30 18.48
N CYS A 173 -0.38 5.55 17.29
CA CYS A 173 0.30 6.22 16.19
C CYS A 173 0.16 7.74 16.21
N ARG A 174 -0.62 8.30 17.15
CA ARG A 174 -0.76 9.75 17.33
C ARG A 174 0.58 10.41 17.63
N GLY A 175 0.83 11.56 17.02
CA GLY A 175 1.98 12.41 17.32
C GLY A 175 1.78 13.85 16.87
N VAL A 176 2.85 14.66 16.94
CA VAL A 176 2.83 16.04 16.41
C VAL A 176 2.78 16.01 14.88
N ALA A 177 2.02 16.94 14.28
CA ALA A 177 1.79 16.97 12.84
C ALA A 177 3.06 17.29 12.02
N SER A 178 3.92 18.19 12.48
CA SER A 178 5.01 18.78 11.70
C SER A 178 6.41 18.30 12.12
N GLY A 179 6.57 17.01 12.44
CA GLY A 179 7.87 16.47 12.88
C GLY A 179 8.62 15.62 11.84
N GLY A 180 7.93 15.09 10.82
CA GLY A 180 8.53 14.23 9.81
C GLY A 180 8.98 12.87 10.34
N ILE A 181 9.54 12.03 9.46
CA ILE A 181 9.92 10.64 9.78
C ILE A 181 11.15 10.49 10.67
N SER A 182 11.85 11.57 10.98
CA SER A 182 13.05 11.58 11.84
C SER A 182 12.77 11.99 13.29
N ASN A 183 11.57 12.53 13.57
CA ASN A 183 11.18 12.97 14.91
C ASN A 183 10.33 11.91 15.63
N PRO A 184 10.81 11.27 16.71
CA PRO A 184 10.07 10.23 17.43
C PRO A 184 8.71 10.64 18.01
N LEU A 185 8.47 11.95 18.16
CA LEU A 185 7.21 12.49 18.65
C LEU A 185 6.18 12.73 17.53
N SER A 186 6.59 12.70 16.27
CA SER A 186 5.71 12.92 15.12
C SER A 186 4.80 11.72 14.90
N TRP A 187 3.62 11.95 14.30
CA TRP A 187 2.77 10.83 13.93
C TRP A 187 3.39 10.03 12.77
N GLN A 188 4.13 10.70 11.87
CA GLN A 188 4.78 10.06 10.72
C GLN A 188 5.81 9.03 11.18
N PHE A 189 6.66 9.38 12.15
CA PHE A 189 7.63 8.45 12.74
C PHE A 189 6.92 7.28 13.39
N LYS A 190 5.88 7.54 14.19
CA LYS A 190 5.17 6.49 14.93
C LYS A 190 4.42 5.53 14.01
N ALA A 191 3.73 6.05 13.00
CA ALA A 191 3.06 5.25 11.98
C ALA A 191 4.08 4.40 11.21
N ARG A 192 5.16 4.99 10.70
CA ARG A 192 6.21 4.24 10.00
C ARG A 192 6.85 3.17 10.89
N SER A 193 7.16 3.50 12.13
CA SER A 193 7.75 2.56 13.11
C SER A 193 6.81 1.42 13.47
N ARG A 194 5.49 1.66 13.45
CA ARG A 194 4.48 0.62 13.68
C ARG A 194 4.42 -0.36 12.52
N ILE A 195 4.56 0.13 11.28
CA ILE A 195 4.42 -0.67 10.06
C ILE A 195 5.73 -1.34 9.66
N SER A 196 6.88 -0.82 10.09
CA SER A 196 8.19 -1.34 9.67
C SER A 196 8.43 -2.84 9.89
N PRO A 197 7.93 -3.49 10.96
CA PRO A 197 8.05 -4.94 11.10
C PRO A 197 7.24 -5.71 10.03
N TYR A 198 6.31 -5.05 9.34
CA TYR A 198 5.39 -5.64 8.38
C TYR A 198 5.81 -5.42 6.93
N PHE A 199 6.85 -4.63 6.66
CA PHE A 199 7.29 -4.30 5.30
C PHE A 199 7.53 -5.53 4.39
N PRO A 200 8.03 -6.68 4.88
CA PRO A 200 8.14 -7.87 4.04
C PRO A 200 6.78 -8.44 3.60
N HIS A 201 5.70 -8.12 4.30
CA HIS A 201 4.37 -8.72 4.12
C HIS A 201 3.31 -7.73 3.64
N VAL A 202 3.63 -6.43 3.60
CA VAL A 202 2.70 -5.36 3.24
C VAL A 202 3.40 -4.40 2.29
N GLN A 203 2.85 -4.27 1.09
CA GLN A 203 3.23 -3.26 0.11
C GLN A 203 2.27 -2.08 0.21
N VAL A 204 2.81 -0.88 0.42
CA VAL A 204 2.01 0.35 0.55
C VAL A 204 2.05 1.16 -0.73
N ASN A 205 0.88 1.46 -1.28
CA ASN A 205 0.70 2.43 -2.35
C ASN A 205 -0.01 3.65 -1.76
N ALA A 206 0.43 4.86 -2.12
CA ALA A 206 -0.16 6.10 -1.62
C ALA A 206 -0.46 7.05 -2.78
N GLN A 207 -1.67 7.60 -2.76
CA GLN A 207 -2.05 8.72 -3.59
C GLN A 207 -2.33 9.92 -2.69
N PHE A 208 -1.53 10.97 -2.89
CA PHE A 208 -1.43 12.10 -1.99
C PHE A 208 -1.81 13.40 -2.68
N TRP A 209 -2.94 13.99 -2.30
CA TRP A 209 -3.35 15.29 -2.83
C TRP A 209 -2.64 16.42 -2.11
N THR A 210 -2.07 17.34 -2.89
CA THR A 210 -1.34 18.50 -2.42
C THR A 210 -1.95 19.78 -2.97
N GLY A 211 -1.71 20.89 -2.28
CA GLY A 211 -2.12 22.20 -2.75
C GLY A 211 -1.39 22.63 -4.04
N ASN A 212 -1.57 23.88 -4.42
CA ASN A 212 -0.92 24.47 -5.61
C ASN A 212 0.56 24.79 -5.41
N GLN A 213 1.11 24.56 -4.22
CA GLN A 213 2.50 24.86 -3.92
C GLN A 213 3.39 23.74 -4.47
N PHE A 214 4.36 24.12 -5.30
CA PHE A 214 5.48 23.22 -5.60
C PHE A 214 6.23 22.99 -4.30
N ILE A 215 6.26 21.73 -3.85
CA ILE A 215 7.08 21.35 -2.71
C ILE A 215 8.38 20.94 -3.34
N ASN A 216 9.41 21.76 -3.19
CA ASN A 216 10.77 21.31 -3.47
C ASN A 216 11.11 20.30 -2.37
N LEU A 217 10.80 19.02 -2.60
CA LEU A 217 11.44 17.95 -1.86
C LEU A 217 12.92 18.11 -2.20
N ARG A 218 13.70 18.63 -1.25
CA ARG A 218 15.14 18.79 -1.45
C ARG A 218 15.69 17.39 -1.74
N SER A 219 15.94 17.09 -3.02
CA SER A 219 17.00 16.14 -3.35
C SER A 219 18.23 16.68 -2.61
N PRO A 220 18.95 15.86 -1.84
CA PRO A 220 20.10 16.34 -1.10
C PRO A 220 21.09 16.88 -2.12
N THR A 221 21.09 18.20 -2.31
CA THR A 221 22.04 18.91 -3.17
C THR A 221 23.33 18.99 -2.40
N GLY A 222 23.97 17.83 -2.22
CA GLY A 222 25.41 17.78 -2.19
C GLY A 222 25.91 18.19 -3.58
N PRO A 223 27.06 18.88 -3.68
CA PRO A 223 27.74 18.97 -4.98
C PRO A 223 27.87 17.55 -5.52
N SER A 224 27.69 17.37 -6.83
CA SER A 224 27.94 16.11 -7.53
C SER A 224 29.35 15.61 -7.18
N VAL A 225 29.45 14.80 -6.13
CA VAL A 225 30.69 14.17 -5.73
C VAL A 225 30.98 13.16 -6.84
N PRO A 226 32.15 13.20 -7.48
CA PRO A 226 32.55 12.15 -8.40
C PRO A 226 32.38 10.81 -7.69
N GLN A 227 31.73 9.84 -8.35
CA GLN A 227 31.59 8.47 -7.85
C GLN A 227 32.96 7.91 -7.46
N ALA A 228 33.33 8.05 -6.20
CA ALA A 228 34.51 7.45 -5.63
C ALA A 228 34.38 7.40 -4.11
N SER A 229 34.32 6.17 -3.61
CA SER A 229 34.64 5.75 -2.24
C SER A 229 33.52 5.86 -1.21
N SER A 230 33.07 4.69 -0.76
CA SER A 230 32.24 4.41 0.41
C SER A 230 32.73 5.12 1.68
N SER A 231 32.29 6.35 1.90
CA SER A 231 32.36 7.03 3.18
C SER A 231 30.95 7.25 3.68
N LEU A 232 30.54 6.40 4.63
CA LEU A 232 29.26 6.45 5.36
C LEU A 232 29.25 7.65 6.33
N LEU A 233 29.36 8.87 5.81
CA LEU A 233 29.04 10.02 6.63
C LEU A 233 27.51 10.08 6.76
N PRO A 234 26.96 10.09 7.99
CA PRO A 234 25.53 10.22 8.19
C PRO A 234 25.11 11.60 7.71
N MET A 235 24.53 11.67 6.51
CA MET A 235 23.81 12.85 6.08
C MET A 235 22.69 13.07 7.09
N ALA A 236 22.66 14.25 7.70
CA ALA A 236 21.56 14.64 8.55
C ALA A 236 20.27 14.50 7.71
N PRO A 237 19.26 13.75 8.19
CA PRO A 237 18.05 13.53 7.42
C PRO A 237 17.46 14.91 7.08
N PRO A 238 17.03 15.13 5.83
CA PRO A 238 16.39 16.39 5.47
C PRO A 238 15.27 16.67 6.45
N THR A 239 15.35 17.79 7.17
CA THR A 239 14.26 18.20 8.04
C THR A 239 13.21 18.86 7.17
N CYS A 240 12.07 18.19 6.98
CA CYS A 240 10.90 18.84 6.44
C CYS A 240 10.56 20.10 7.25
N THR A 241 10.15 21.16 6.56
CA THR A 241 9.92 22.50 7.18
C THR A 241 8.45 22.91 7.19
N THR A 242 7.64 22.28 6.33
CA THR A 242 6.19 22.46 6.29
C THR A 242 5.49 21.13 6.55
N LEU A 243 4.25 21.18 7.03
CA LEU A 243 3.43 19.98 7.24
C LEU A 243 3.34 19.14 5.98
N GLU A 244 2.99 19.77 4.85
CA GLU A 244 2.85 19.11 3.55
C GLU A 244 4.16 18.44 3.11
N GLN A 245 5.31 19.09 3.32
CA GLN A 245 6.62 18.48 3.03
C GLN A 245 6.89 17.25 3.90
N CYS A 246 6.57 17.32 5.20
CA CYS A 246 6.75 16.20 6.13
C CYS A 246 5.89 14.99 5.75
N GLU A 247 4.69 15.25 5.26
CA GLU A 247 3.74 14.21 4.86
C GLU A 247 4.11 13.59 3.51
N SER A 248 4.54 14.41 2.54
CA SER A 248 5.13 13.91 1.30
C SER A 248 6.35 13.03 1.56
N GLU A 249 7.27 13.47 2.42
CA GLU A 249 8.45 12.68 2.80
C GLU A 249 8.04 11.35 3.47
N PHE A 250 7.04 11.38 4.34
CA PHE A 250 6.51 10.17 4.98
C PHE A 250 5.94 9.17 3.99
N PHE A 251 5.03 9.60 3.10
CA PHE A 251 4.41 8.69 2.14
C PHE A 251 5.41 8.14 1.15
N LEU A 252 6.32 8.98 0.66
CA LEU A 252 7.40 8.55 -0.21
C LEU A 252 8.29 7.50 0.46
N ALA A 253 8.74 7.76 1.70
CA ALA A 253 9.55 6.81 2.44
C ALA A 253 8.80 5.50 2.70
N LEU A 254 7.53 5.57 3.09
CA LEU A 254 6.71 4.40 3.37
C LEU A 254 6.49 3.53 2.12
N THR A 255 6.19 4.14 0.97
CA THR A 255 6.02 3.39 -0.29
C THR A 255 7.36 2.82 -0.77
N SER A 256 8.46 3.57 -0.61
CA SER A 256 9.81 3.13 -0.98
C SER A 256 10.25 1.91 -0.15
N ASP A 257 10.10 1.98 1.18
CA ASP A 257 10.48 0.90 2.09
C ASP A 257 9.73 -0.41 1.83
N THR A 258 8.54 -0.32 1.22
CA THR A 258 7.64 -1.46 0.97
C THR A 258 7.57 -1.87 -0.49
N GLY A 259 8.34 -1.22 -1.38
CA GLY A 259 8.33 -1.49 -2.83
C GLY A 259 7.03 -1.11 -3.55
N GLY A 260 6.22 -0.24 -2.97
CA GLY A 260 4.98 0.26 -3.57
C GLY A 260 5.15 1.56 -4.34
N THR A 261 4.03 2.26 -4.58
CA THR A 261 3.99 3.45 -5.45
C THR A 261 3.52 4.69 -4.71
N TYR A 262 4.15 5.83 -4.99
CA TYR A 262 3.74 7.16 -4.50
C TYR A 262 3.29 8.04 -5.67
N ASP A 263 2.00 8.39 -5.68
CA ASP A 263 1.38 9.27 -6.68
C ASP A 263 0.99 10.60 -6.03
N ARG A 264 1.76 11.66 -6.30
CA ARG A 264 1.41 13.01 -5.85
C ARG A 264 0.45 13.69 -6.84
N VAL A 265 -0.64 14.23 -6.32
CA VAL A 265 -1.69 14.89 -7.11
C VAL A 265 -1.83 16.36 -6.70
N GLN A 266 -1.36 17.27 -7.54
CA GLN A 266 -1.54 18.71 -7.30
C GLN A 266 -2.96 19.17 -7.67
N ASP A 267 -3.52 20.08 -6.87
CA ASP A 267 -4.87 20.62 -7.10
C ASP A 267 -5.01 21.39 -8.42
N ASN A 268 -3.96 22.04 -8.89
CA ASN A 268 -3.94 22.75 -10.17
C ASN A 268 -3.75 21.82 -11.38
N ASN A 269 -3.40 20.55 -11.17
CA ASN A 269 -3.20 19.60 -12.25
C ASN A 269 -4.54 19.13 -12.85
N VAL A 270 -4.92 19.75 -13.97
CA VAL A 270 -6.17 19.48 -14.71
C VAL A 270 -6.22 18.08 -15.33
N ALA A 271 -5.08 17.40 -15.44
CA ALA A 271 -4.97 16.13 -16.14
C ALA A 271 -5.37 14.92 -15.27
N PHE A 272 -5.77 15.16 -14.01
CA PHE A 272 -6.19 14.16 -13.03
C PHE A 272 -7.59 14.48 -12.48
N PRO A 273 -8.47 13.50 -12.16
CA PRO A 273 -8.30 12.06 -12.33
C PRO A 273 -8.38 11.64 -13.79
N CYS A 274 -7.87 10.47 -14.10
CA CYS A 274 -7.69 9.99 -15.47
C CYS A 274 -8.98 10.12 -16.30
N SER A 275 -8.90 10.82 -17.42
CA SER A 275 -9.99 10.92 -18.38
C SER A 275 -9.78 9.83 -19.43
N TYR A 276 -10.76 8.92 -19.58
CA TYR A 276 -10.80 7.91 -20.65
C TYR A 276 -9.54 7.03 -20.81
N GLY A 277 -9.08 6.39 -19.73
CA GLY A 277 -8.10 5.29 -19.82
C GLY A 277 -6.64 5.70 -20.04
N ALA A 278 -6.33 7.00 -20.10
CA ALA A 278 -4.97 7.50 -20.06
C ALA A 278 -4.80 8.40 -18.83
N CYS A 279 -4.17 7.87 -17.79
CA CYS A 279 -3.62 8.71 -16.75
C CYS A 279 -2.35 9.34 -17.32
N PRO A 280 -2.18 10.68 -17.25
CA PRO A 280 -0.84 11.23 -17.37
C PRO A 280 0.02 10.50 -16.36
N THR A 281 1.21 10.08 -16.77
CA THR A 281 2.22 9.56 -15.86
C THR A 281 2.27 10.52 -14.66
N PRO A 282 2.16 10.03 -13.41
CA PRO A 282 2.36 10.86 -12.24
C PRO A 282 3.59 11.72 -12.51
N GLN A 283 3.55 13.02 -12.19
CA GLN A 283 4.78 13.80 -12.20
C GLN A 283 5.63 13.23 -11.08
N PHE A 284 6.43 12.23 -11.42
CA PHE A 284 7.53 11.77 -10.59
C PHE A 284 8.46 12.97 -10.52
N GLU A 285 8.37 13.73 -9.43
CA GLU A 285 9.54 14.45 -8.96
C GLU A 285 10.60 13.36 -8.78
N THR A 286 11.56 13.31 -9.69
CA THR A 286 12.67 12.38 -9.61
C THR A 286 13.46 12.77 -8.38
N ILE A 287 13.34 11.99 -7.33
CA ILE A 287 14.13 12.16 -6.12
C ILE A 287 15.32 11.25 -6.31
N ASP A 288 16.38 11.81 -6.87
CA ASP A 288 17.69 11.16 -6.87
C ASP A 288 18.15 11.09 -5.42
N TRP A 289 18.30 9.85 -4.91
CA TRP A 289 18.84 9.50 -3.59
C TRP A 289 20.35 9.37 -3.63
#